data_AF-A0A925B8G3-F1
#
_entry.id   AF-A0A925B8G3-F1
#
_cell.length_a   1.000
_cell.length_b   1.000
_cell.length_c   1.000
_cell.angle_alpha   90.00
_cell.angle_beta   90.00
_cell.angle_gamma   90.00
#
_symmetry.space_group_name_H-M   'P 1'
#
loop_
_entity.id
_entity.type
_entity.pdbx_description
1 polymer ?
#
loop_
_entity_poly.entity_id
_entity_poly.type
_entity_poly.pdbx_seq_one_letter_code
_entity_poly.pdbx_strand_id
1 'polypeptide(L)'
;MKLFNVVAAFAVFSAATTAYAISPACAQLPTSQADAEKQLGITAAQKAKLKTIDAKYKPRLEALRAKYAPKIKALQDQMAALQQQATREAKPISEAGQKEAEAVFTTAQRAKMKKWQQLQQQAMQQQGGMGAMGGAMGGVGKP
;
A
#
# COMPACT_ATOMS: atom_id res chain seq x y z
N MET A 1 -9.39 -35.41 17.33
CA MET A 1 -9.45 -33.97 17.01
C MET A 1 -8.15 -33.29 17.45
N LYS A 2 -7.32 -32.83 16.49
CA LYS A 2 -6.24 -31.83 16.61
C LYS A 2 -5.50 -31.78 15.25
N LEU A 3 -6.17 -31.25 14.23
CA LEU A 3 -5.66 -31.10 12.85
C LEU A 3 -5.53 -29.63 12.40
N PHE A 4 -5.66 -28.66 13.31
CA PHE A 4 -5.89 -27.27 12.90
C PHE A 4 -4.71 -26.29 13.02
N ASN A 5 -3.50 -26.71 13.40
CA ASN A 5 -2.41 -25.74 13.65
C ASN A 5 -1.27 -25.68 12.63
N VAL A 6 -1.38 -26.35 11.48
CA VAL A 6 -0.38 -26.21 10.39
C VAL A 6 -0.87 -25.29 9.27
N VAL A 7 -2.17 -24.95 9.23
CA VAL A 7 -2.76 -24.10 8.18
C VAL A 7 -2.47 -22.60 8.38
N ALA A 8 -2.12 -22.17 9.59
CA ALA A 8 -1.92 -20.73 9.87
C ALA A 8 -0.59 -20.14 9.35
N ALA A 9 0.38 -20.95 8.94
CA ALA A 9 1.67 -20.45 8.46
C ALA A 9 1.69 -20.13 6.94
N PHE A 10 0.64 -20.49 6.20
CA PHE A 10 0.58 -20.29 4.74
C PHE A 10 -0.35 -19.16 4.29
N ALA A 11 -1.04 -18.50 5.22
CA ALA A 11 -2.04 -17.47 4.91
C ALA A 11 -1.50 -16.02 4.92
N VAL A 12 -0.18 -15.80 4.94
CA VAL A 12 0.42 -14.44 4.92
C VAL A 12 1.08 -14.10 3.58
N PHE A 13 1.07 -15.01 2.60
CA PHE A 13 1.69 -14.77 1.29
C PHE A 13 0.72 -15.00 0.10
N SER A 14 -0.53 -14.56 0.22
CA SER A 14 -1.53 -14.69 -0.86
C SER A 14 -2.33 -13.41 -1.10
N ALA A 15 -1.69 -12.25 -1.00
CA ALA A 15 -2.31 -10.99 -1.38
C ALA A 15 -1.33 -10.00 -2.01
N ALA A 16 -0.43 -10.46 -2.87
CA ALA A 16 0.31 -9.58 -3.78
C ALA A 16 0.98 -10.43 -4.86
N THR A 17 0.36 -10.56 -6.03
CA THR A 17 1.01 -10.62 -7.35
C THR A 17 -0.04 -10.94 -8.41
N THR A 18 -0.81 -9.92 -8.78
CA THR A 18 -1.23 -9.77 -10.17
C THR A 18 0.02 -9.66 -11.06
N ALA A 19 0.02 -10.47 -12.12
CA ALA A 19 0.88 -10.37 -13.30
C ALA A 19 2.40 -10.56 -13.08
N TYR A 20 2.84 -11.83 -13.15
CA TYR A 20 4.08 -12.15 -13.84
C TYR A 20 3.95 -13.53 -14.48
N ALA A 21 4.07 -13.59 -15.80
CA ALA A 21 4.12 -14.83 -16.54
C ALA A 21 5.38 -15.59 -16.13
N ILE A 22 5.22 -16.62 -15.28
CA ILE A 22 6.27 -17.54 -14.90
C ILE A 22 6.12 -18.77 -15.80
N SER A 23 7.19 -19.10 -16.53
CA SER A 23 7.35 -20.33 -17.31
C SER A 23 6.75 -21.56 -16.62
N PRO A 24 6.22 -22.56 -17.36
CA PRO A 24 5.62 -23.77 -16.78
C PRO A 24 6.57 -24.62 -15.93
N ALA A 25 7.88 -24.32 -15.92
CA ALA A 25 8.89 -24.98 -15.11
C ALA A 25 8.82 -24.67 -13.60
N CYS A 26 8.05 -23.68 -13.15
CA CYS A 26 7.87 -23.37 -11.71
C CYS A 26 6.53 -23.84 -11.13
N ALA A 27 5.71 -24.57 -11.90
CA ALA A 27 4.33 -24.91 -11.50
C ALA A 27 4.21 -26.09 -10.52
N GLN A 28 5.31 -26.70 -10.08
CA GLN A 28 5.24 -27.88 -9.21
C GLN A 28 6.17 -27.74 -8.02
N LEU A 29 5.84 -26.81 -7.12
CA LEU A 29 6.14 -27.07 -5.71
C LEU A 29 5.34 -28.32 -5.32
N PRO A 30 5.99 -29.36 -4.75
CA PRO A 30 5.29 -30.58 -4.38
C PRO A 30 4.19 -30.21 -3.38
N THR A 31 2.93 -30.45 -3.77
CA THR A 31 1.75 -30.17 -2.96
C THR A 31 1.58 -31.16 -1.81
N SER A 32 2.42 -32.21 -1.78
CA SER A 32 2.51 -33.17 -0.70
C SER A 32 3.95 -33.62 -0.45
N GLN A 33 4.24 -34.00 0.79
CA GLN A 33 5.52 -34.59 1.18
C GLN A 33 5.83 -35.86 0.36
N ALA A 34 4.80 -36.62 -0.04
CA ALA A 34 4.97 -37.84 -0.84
C ALA A 34 5.42 -37.52 -2.28
N ASP A 35 4.92 -36.44 -2.87
CA ASP A 35 5.34 -35.97 -4.20
C ASP A 35 6.76 -35.41 -4.17
N ALA A 36 7.13 -34.69 -3.09
CA ALA A 36 8.49 -34.23 -2.87
C ALA A 36 9.47 -35.41 -2.76
N GLU A 37 9.11 -36.43 -1.97
CA GLU A 37 9.95 -37.61 -1.77
C GLU A 37 10.13 -38.44 -3.04
N LYS A 38 9.11 -38.50 -3.90
CA LYS A 38 9.15 -39.20 -5.19
C LYS A 38 9.99 -38.42 -6.22
N GLN A 39 9.87 -37.09 -6.27
CA GLN A 39 10.68 -36.24 -7.15
C GLN A 39 12.15 -36.18 -6.72
N LEU A 40 12.43 -36.19 -5.41
CA LEU A 40 13.78 -36.16 -4.86
C LEU A 40 14.47 -37.54 -4.82
N GLY A 41 13.78 -38.61 -5.23
CA GLY A 41 14.32 -39.96 -5.23
C GLY A 41 14.76 -40.44 -3.84
N ILE A 42 14.07 -40.01 -2.77
CA ILE A 42 14.50 -40.32 -1.40
C ILE A 42 14.28 -41.80 -1.11
N THR A 43 15.40 -42.50 -0.90
CA THR A 43 15.42 -43.94 -0.59
C THR A 43 14.94 -44.23 0.83
N ALA A 44 14.48 -45.47 1.07
CA ALA A 44 14.03 -45.90 2.41
C ALA A 44 15.12 -45.72 3.49
N ALA A 45 16.39 -45.92 3.13
CA ALA A 45 17.53 -45.71 4.01
C ALA A 45 17.73 -44.23 4.39
N GLN A 46 17.49 -43.31 3.44
CA GLN A 46 17.54 -41.86 3.71
C GLN A 46 16.36 -41.42 4.59
N LYS A 47 15.16 -41.98 4.39
CA LYS A 47 14.00 -41.73 5.27
C LYS A 47 14.26 -42.20 6.70
N ALA A 48 14.90 -43.36 6.87
CA ALA A 48 15.27 -43.86 8.19
C ALA A 48 16.25 -42.91 8.90
N LYS A 49 17.26 -42.40 8.19
CA LYS A 49 18.21 -41.41 8.73
C LYS A 49 17.51 -40.10 9.11
N LEU A 50 16.61 -39.59 8.27
CA LEU A 50 15.80 -38.41 8.56
C LEU A 50 14.94 -38.59 9.81
N LYS A 51 14.25 -39.73 9.94
CA LYS A 51 13.46 -40.04 11.15
C LYS A 51 14.31 -40.08 12.42
N THR A 52 15.53 -40.61 12.36
CA THR A 52 16.45 -40.64 13.50
C THR A 52 16.93 -39.24 13.88
N ILE A 53 17.23 -38.40 12.88
CA ILE A 53 17.61 -37.00 13.09
C ILE A 53 16.42 -36.24 13.71
N ASP A 54 15.22 -36.40 13.16
CA ASP A 54 14.00 -35.79 13.70
C ASP A 54 13.75 -36.22 15.14
N ALA A 55 13.83 -37.51 15.45
CA ALA A 55 13.66 -38.00 16.82
C ALA A 55 14.67 -37.38 17.80
N LYS A 56 15.90 -37.11 17.36
CA LYS A 56 16.95 -36.52 18.18
C LYS A 56 16.78 -35.01 18.39
N TYR A 57 16.37 -34.27 17.35
CA TYR A 57 16.38 -32.80 17.37
C TYR A 57 15.01 -32.17 17.57
N LYS A 58 13.92 -32.83 17.18
CA LYS A 58 12.55 -32.36 17.40
C LYS A 58 12.26 -32.00 18.86
N PRO A 59 12.60 -32.81 19.89
CA PRO A 59 12.35 -32.41 21.28
C PRO A 59 13.14 -31.16 21.69
N ARG A 60 14.36 -30.98 21.17
CA ARG A 60 15.18 -29.79 21.45
C ARG A 60 14.59 -28.54 20.79
N LEU A 61 14.09 -28.67 19.56
CA LEU A 61 13.41 -27.59 18.84
C LEU A 61 12.10 -27.20 19.52
N GLU A 62 11.31 -28.17 19.97
CA GLU A 62 10.08 -27.92 20.72
C GLU A 62 10.37 -27.25 22.08
N ALA A 63 11.41 -27.69 22.80
CA ALA A 63 11.84 -27.03 24.02
C ALA A 63 12.32 -25.59 23.78
N LEU A 64 13.03 -25.36 22.67
CA LEU A 64 13.44 -24.01 22.26
C LEU A 64 12.22 -23.15 21.91
N ARG A 65 11.27 -23.68 21.14
CA ARG A 65 10.01 -22.98 20.86
C ARG A 65 9.26 -22.66 22.14
N ALA A 66 9.09 -23.60 23.06
CA ALA A 66 8.41 -23.35 24.33
C ALA A 66 9.11 -22.27 25.17
N LYS A 67 10.45 -22.21 25.15
CA LYS A 67 11.23 -21.19 25.86
C LYS A 67 11.10 -19.79 25.26
N TYR A 68 11.02 -19.68 23.94
CA TYR A 68 11.07 -18.38 23.24
C TYR A 68 9.71 -17.90 22.73
N ALA A 69 8.73 -18.78 22.51
CA ALA A 69 7.36 -18.42 22.15
C ALA A 69 6.74 -17.38 23.09
N PRO A 70 6.80 -17.51 24.44
CA PRO A 70 6.24 -16.49 25.31
C PRO A 70 7.00 -15.16 25.22
N LYS A 71 8.32 -15.19 25.00
CA LYS A 71 9.14 -13.98 24.84
C LYS A 71 8.82 -13.24 23.55
N ILE A 72 8.69 -13.99 22.45
CA ILE A 72 8.30 -13.43 21.14
C ILE A 72 6.90 -12.84 21.24
N LYS A 73 5.95 -13.55 21.88
CA LYS A 73 4.60 -13.03 22.08
C LYS A 73 4.60 -11.76 22.92
N ALA A 74 5.34 -11.73 24.03
CA ALA A 74 5.45 -10.54 24.88
C ALA A 74 6.04 -9.35 24.12
N LEU A 75 7.04 -9.58 23.26
CA LEU A 75 7.62 -8.53 22.42
C LEU A 75 6.62 -8.03 21.36
N GLN A 76 5.86 -8.94 20.74
CA GLN A 76 4.80 -8.57 19.79
C GLN A 76 3.70 -7.75 20.47
N ASP A 77 3.28 -8.14 21.67
CA ASP A 77 2.28 -7.42 22.45
C ASP A 77 2.77 -6.00 22.82
N GLN A 78 4.05 -5.86 23.22
CA GLN A 78 4.67 -4.55 23.49
C GLN A 78 4.76 -3.67 22.24
N MET A 79 5.18 -4.24 21.11
CA MET A 79 5.26 -3.51 19.84
C MET A 79 3.88 -3.04 19.38
N ALA A 80 2.85 -3.88 19.52
CA ALA A 80 1.48 -3.51 19.19
C ALA A 80 0.98 -2.37 20.08
N ALA A 81 1.29 -2.40 21.38
CA ALA A 81 0.93 -1.32 22.30
C ALA A 81 1.63 0.00 21.94
N LEU A 82 2.94 -0.04 21.65
CA LEU A 82 3.70 1.13 21.20
C LEU A 82 3.16 1.69 19.88
N GLN A 83 2.83 0.83 18.93
CA GLN A 83 2.27 1.26 17.64
C GLN A 83 0.89 1.90 17.81
N GLN A 84 0.05 1.37 18.70
CA GLN A 84 -1.24 2.01 19.03
C GLN A 84 -1.03 3.36 19.69
N GLN A 85 -0.07 3.50 20.59
CA GLN A 85 0.25 4.78 21.21
C GLN A 85 0.74 5.79 20.17
N ALA A 86 1.73 5.40 19.35
CA ALA A 86 2.24 6.24 18.27
C ALA A 86 1.11 6.66 17.30
N THR A 87 0.17 5.76 17.00
CA THR A 87 -0.99 6.08 16.16
C THR A 87 -1.92 7.08 16.83
N ARG A 88 -2.19 6.93 18.13
CA ARG A 88 -3.02 7.88 18.91
C ARG A 88 -2.40 9.26 18.97
N GLU A 89 -1.08 9.35 19.10
CA GLU A 89 -0.33 10.61 19.15
C GLU A 89 -0.18 11.24 17.75
N ALA A 90 0.02 10.42 16.71
CA ALA A 90 0.17 10.90 15.34
C ALA A 90 -1.16 11.33 14.70
N LYS A 91 -2.29 10.72 15.09
CA LYS A 91 -3.60 11.02 14.52
C LYS A 91 -3.99 12.50 14.61
N PRO A 92 -3.95 13.18 15.78
CA PRO A 92 -4.29 14.60 15.86
C PRO A 92 -3.31 15.48 15.07
N ILE A 93 -2.03 15.12 15.02
CA ILE A 93 -1.00 15.85 14.26
C ILE A 93 -1.27 15.74 12.75
N SER A 94 -1.63 14.54 12.29
CA SER A 94 -1.98 14.30 10.88
C SER A 94 -3.27 15.00 10.48
N GLU A 95 -4.29 14.98 11.33
CA GLU A 95 -5.57 15.69 11.09
C GLU A 95 -5.38 17.21 11.09
N ALA A 96 -4.54 17.75 11.99
CA ALA A 96 -4.19 19.17 11.99
C ALA A 96 -3.44 19.55 10.70
N GLY A 97 -2.43 18.77 10.30
CA GLY A 97 -1.68 19.01 9.07
C GLY A 97 -2.53 18.93 7.81
N GLN A 98 -3.51 18.01 7.76
CA GLN A 98 -4.47 17.94 6.65
C GLN A 98 -5.37 19.17 6.58
N LYS A 99 -5.90 19.63 7.72
CA LYS A 99 -6.72 20.86 7.77
C LYS A 99 -5.94 22.09 7.34
N GLU A 100 -4.68 22.21 7.75
CA GLU A 100 -3.81 23.30 7.31
C GLU A 100 -3.52 23.23 5.80
N ALA A 101 -3.22 22.04 5.28
CA ALA A 101 -3.01 21.83 3.85
C ALA A 101 -4.26 22.18 3.02
N GLU A 102 -5.45 21.75 3.46
CA GLU A 102 -6.73 22.09 2.84
C GLU A 102 -7.00 23.60 2.90
N ALA A 103 -6.72 24.26 4.03
CA ALA A 103 -6.90 25.70 4.18
C ALA A 103 -5.99 26.48 3.22
N VAL A 104 -4.71 26.10 3.12
CA VAL A 104 -3.74 26.73 2.19
C VAL A 104 -4.11 26.47 0.73
N PHE A 105 -4.50 25.24 0.39
CA PHE A 105 -4.84 24.88 -0.98
C PHE A 105 -6.11 25.59 -1.45
N THR A 106 -7.15 25.62 -0.61
CA THR A 106 -8.41 26.32 -0.94
C THR A 106 -8.25 27.84 -0.95
N THR A 107 -7.38 28.43 -0.14
CA THR A 107 -7.07 29.87 -0.22
C THR A 107 -6.28 30.22 -1.47
N ALA A 108 -5.29 29.41 -1.85
CA ALA A 108 -4.54 29.58 -3.09
C ALA A 108 -5.44 29.46 -4.34
N GLN A 109 -6.36 28.49 -4.36
CA GLN A 109 -7.34 28.34 -5.45
C GLN A 109 -8.31 29.52 -5.51
N ARG A 110 -8.81 30.00 -4.36
CA ARG A 110 -9.66 31.21 -4.29
C ARG A 110 -8.95 32.46 -4.79
N ALA A 111 -7.67 32.63 -4.45
CA ALA A 111 -6.86 33.74 -4.95
C ALA A 111 -6.71 33.68 -6.47
N LYS A 112 -6.47 32.49 -7.03
CA LYS A 112 -6.38 32.29 -8.49
C LYS A 112 -7.70 32.59 -9.20
N MET A 113 -8.83 32.15 -8.64
CA MET A 113 -10.16 32.42 -9.19
C MET A 113 -10.51 33.90 -9.15
N LYS A 114 -10.22 34.61 -8.04
CA LYS A 114 -10.36 36.07 -7.96
C LYS A 114 -9.53 36.78 -9.00
N LYS A 115 -8.26 36.37 -9.20
CA LYS A 115 -7.39 36.94 -10.23
C LYS A 115 -7.95 36.73 -11.63
N TRP A 116 -8.50 35.54 -11.91
CA TRP A 116 -9.14 35.25 -13.20
C TRP A 116 -10.42 36.07 -13.42
N GLN A 117 -11.27 36.20 -12.39
CA GLN A 117 -12.48 37.02 -12.43
C GLN A 117 -12.14 38.51 -12.63
N GLN A 118 -11.09 39.01 -11.97
CA GLN A 118 -10.58 40.36 -12.18
C GLN A 118 -10.06 40.54 -13.61
N LEU A 119 -9.31 39.57 -14.14
CA LEU A 119 -8.84 39.61 -15.51
C LEU A 119 -10.00 39.63 -16.52
N GLN A 120 -11.06 38.87 -16.24
CA GLN A 120 -12.28 38.86 -17.07
C GLN A 120 -13.02 40.20 -16.99
N GLN A 121 -13.12 40.81 -15.81
CA GLN A 121 -13.71 42.15 -15.64
C GLN A 121 -12.88 43.22 -16.37
N GLN A 122 -11.54 43.15 -16.29
CA GLN A 122 -10.64 44.06 -17.01
C GLN A 122 -10.73 43.87 -18.53
N ALA A 123 -10.81 42.62 -18.99
CA ALA A 123 -11.00 42.32 -20.41
C ALA A 123 -12.32 42.89 -20.94
N MET A 124 -13.42 42.78 -20.17
CA MET A 124 -14.70 43.40 -20.55
C MET A 124 -14.67 44.93 -20.54
N GLN A 125 -13.93 45.57 -19.64
CA GLN A 125 -13.76 47.03 -19.65
C GLN A 125 -12.94 47.53 -20.85
N GLN A 126 -11.93 46.77 -21.28
CA GLN A 126 -11.16 47.11 -22.49
C GLN A 126 -11.96 46.86 -23.78
N GLN A 127 -12.78 45.81 -23.82
CA GLN A 127 -13.63 45.50 -24.98
C GLN A 127 -14.85 46.41 -25.10
N GLY A 128 -15.40 46.88 -23.97
CA GLY A 128 -16.44 47.92 -23.92
C GLY A 128 -15.94 49.33 -24.26
N GLY A 129 -14.63 49.59 -24.10
CA GLY A 129 -13.98 50.86 -24.49
C GLY A 129 -13.62 50.96 -25.98
N MET A 130 -13.46 49.83 -26.68
CA MET A 130 -13.13 49.81 -28.12
C MET A 130 -14.35 49.81 -29.05
N GLY A 131 -15.56 49.52 -28.55
CA GLY A 131 -16.80 49.58 -29.34
C GLY A 131 -17.31 51.00 -29.65
N ALA A 132 -16.79 52.04 -28.99
CA ALA A 132 -17.26 53.42 -29.16
C ALA A 132 -16.46 54.26 -30.19
N MET A 133 -15.41 53.69 -30.82
CA MET A 133 -14.56 54.41 -31.80
C MET A 133 -14.68 53.91 -33.25
N GLY A 134 -15.65 53.04 -33.56
CA GLY A 134 -15.82 52.43 -34.89
C GLY A 134 -16.99 52.93 -35.73
N GLY A 135 -17.68 54.01 -35.34
CA GLY A 135 -18.97 54.41 -35.93
C GLY A 135 -19.10 55.87 -36.31
N ALA A 136 -18.10 56.50 -36.96
CA ALA A 136 -18.27 57.84 -37.52
C ALA A 136 -17.25 58.18 -38.62
N MET A 137 -17.11 57.36 -39.66
CA MET A 137 -16.54 57.82 -40.94
C MET A 137 -17.19 57.07 -42.11
N GLY A 138 -18.16 57.73 -42.74
CA GLY A 138 -18.79 57.23 -43.96
C GLY A 138 -19.96 58.13 -44.37
N GLY A 139 -19.66 59.22 -45.08
CA GLY A 139 -20.69 60.14 -45.57
C GLY A 139 -20.13 61.23 -46.47
N VAL A 140 -19.67 60.83 -47.66
CA VAL A 140 -19.32 61.72 -48.78
C VAL A 140 -20.61 62.26 -49.41
N GLY A 141 -20.71 63.57 -49.58
CA GLY A 141 -21.78 64.21 -50.36
C GLY A 141 -21.35 65.59 -50.86
N LYS A 142 -20.85 65.63 -52.10
CA LYS A 142 -20.61 66.85 -52.91
C LYS A 142 -21.93 67.48 -53.39
N PRO A 143 -21.92 68.78 -53.72
CA PRO A 143 -22.39 69.24 -55.03
C PRO A 143 -21.23 69.49 -56.00
#